data_AF-A0A4Y2M267-F1
#
_entry.id   AF-A0A4Y2M267-F1
#
_cell.length_a   1.000
_cell.length_b   1.000
_cell.length_c   1.000
_cell.angle_alpha   90.00
_cell.angle_beta   90.00
_cell.angle_gamma   90.00
#
_symmetry.space_group_name_H-M   'P 1'
#
loop_
_entity.id
_entity.type
_entity.pdbx_description
1 polymer ?
#
loop_
_entity_poly.entity_id
_entity_poly.type
_entity_poly.pdbx_seq_one_letter_code
_entity_poly.pdbx_strand_id
1 'polypeptide(L)'
;MSLIRSNRLRWLGHVWRTPENNPTRLHTFKNPGGARGQGRPSTRWLDDTENDIKILKIKNWRRVALDCLSWKKRAVDVAKTCNRLLRS
;
A
#
# COMPACT_ATOMS: atom_id res chain seq x y z
N MET A 1 15.55 8.02 -3.49
CA MET A 1 14.78 7.51 -2.35
C MET A 1 13.31 7.87 -2.58
N SER A 2 12.39 6.90 -2.72
CA SER A 2 10.98 7.23 -3.02
C SER A 2 10.18 7.47 -1.74
N LEU A 3 10.07 8.74 -1.30
CA LEU A 3 9.37 9.11 -0.06
C LEU A 3 7.89 8.69 -0.10
N ILE A 4 7.19 9.02 -1.19
CA ILE A 4 5.75 8.76 -1.37
C ILE A 4 5.43 7.27 -1.19
N ARG A 5 6.09 6.39 -1.95
CA ARG A 5 5.89 4.94 -1.85
C ARG A 5 6.21 4.38 -0.47
N SER A 6 7.31 4.83 0.14
CA SER A 6 7.67 4.37 1.49
C SER A 6 6.62 4.75 2.53
N ASN A 7 6.00 5.94 2.39
CA ASN A 7 4.90 6.39 3.24
C ASN A 7 3.61 5.61 2.98
N ARG A 8 3.26 5.34 1.71
CA ARG A 8 2.11 4.48 1.37
C ARG A 8 2.23 3.10 2.01
N LEU A 9 3.39 2.46 1.88
CA LEU A 9 3.63 1.14 2.47
C LEU A 9 3.66 1.18 4.00
N ARG A 10 4.20 2.24 4.62
CA ARG A 10 4.14 2.42 6.07
C ARG A 10 2.69 2.47 6.55
N TRP A 11 1.86 3.29 5.91
CA TRP A 11 0.45 3.43 6.27
C TRP A 11 -0.34 2.15 6.00
N LEU A 12 -0.10 1.47 4.88
CA LEU A 12 -0.75 0.18 4.57
C LEU A 12 -0.53 -0.85 5.67
N GLY A 13 0.72 -1.02 6.10
CA GLY A 13 1.05 -1.97 7.16
C GLY A 13 0.41 -1.60 8.50
N HIS A 14 0.32 -0.29 8.79
CA HIS A 14 -0.39 0.18 9.98
C HIS A 14 -1.89 -0.16 9.91
N VAL A 15 -2.57 0.21 8.82
CA VAL A 15 -4.02 -0.02 8.64
C VAL A 15 -4.36 -1.51 8.58
N TRP A 16 -3.51 -2.35 7.98
CA TRP A 16 -3.76 -3.79 7.94
C TRP A 16 -3.69 -4.45 9.33
N ARG A 17 -2.89 -3.89 10.24
CA ARG A 17 -2.74 -4.38 11.61
C ARG A 17 -3.80 -3.87 12.57
N THR A 18 -4.56 -2.83 12.21
CA THR A 18 -5.67 -2.38 13.07
C THR A 18 -6.79 -3.43 13.08
N PRO A 19 -7.60 -3.49 14.15
CA PRO A 19 -8.75 -4.39 14.23
C PRO A 19 -9.67 -4.28 13.01
N GLU A 20 -10.36 -5.36 12.64
CA GLU A 20 -11.22 -5.38 11.44
C GLU A 20 -12.41 -4.42 11.51
N ASN A 21 -12.91 -4.16 12.72
CA ASN A 21 -13.96 -3.18 12.99
C ASN A 21 -13.45 -1.73 13.00
N ASN A 22 -12.15 -1.50 12.85
CA ASN A 22 -11.60 -0.16 12.82
C ASN A 22 -12.11 0.58 11.56
N PRO A 23 -12.70 1.78 11.70
CA PRO A 23 -13.31 2.50 10.57
C PRO A 23 -12.28 2.79 9.47
N THR A 24 -11.02 3.11 9.82
CA THR A 24 -9.97 3.34 8.83
C THR A 24 -9.70 2.11 7.99
N ARG A 25 -9.62 0.92 8.61
CA ARG A 25 -9.43 -0.35 7.88
C ARG A 25 -10.63 -0.66 7.00
N LEU A 26 -11.84 -0.53 7.54
CA LEU A 26 -13.08 -0.74 6.79
C LEU A 26 -13.13 0.17 5.56
N HIS A 27 -12.97 1.48 5.70
CA HIS A 27 -13.05 2.42 4.58
C HIS A 27 -11.92 2.24 3.55
N THR A 28 -10.73 1.83 4.00
CA THR A 28 -9.59 1.60 3.10
C THR A 28 -9.83 0.43 2.17
N PHE A 29 -10.30 -0.70 2.71
CA PHE A 29 -10.44 -1.95 1.96
C PHE A 29 -11.85 -2.20 1.42
N LYS A 30 -12.87 -1.51 1.93
CA LYS A 30 -14.24 -1.60 1.40
C LYS A 30 -14.28 -1.00 0.00
N ASN A 31 -14.83 -1.75 -0.95
CA ASN A 31 -15.18 -1.23 -2.26
C ASN A 31 -16.64 -0.74 -2.23
N PRO A 32 -16.92 0.57 -2.24
CA PRO A 32 -18.29 1.08 -2.17
C PRO A 32 -19.14 0.79 -3.42
N GLY A 33 -18.59 0.15 -4.46
CA GLY A 33 -19.32 -0.10 -5.72
C GLY A 33 -19.66 1.19 -6.48
N GLY A 34 -20.29 1.03 -7.64
CA GLY A 34 -20.75 2.14 -8.49
C GLY A 34 -19.77 2.58 -9.60
N ALA A 35 -20.32 3.26 -10.60
CA ALA A 35 -19.56 3.91 -11.68
C ALA A 35 -19.00 5.25 -11.19
N ARG A 36 -17.74 5.53 -11.50
CA ARG A 36 -17.10 6.81 -11.15
C ARG A 36 -17.32 7.81 -12.29
N GLY A 37 -17.51 9.08 -11.93
CA GLY A 37 -17.63 10.17 -12.90
C GLY A 37 -16.43 10.25 -13.83
N GLN A 38 -16.70 10.58 -15.09
CA GLN A 38 -15.71 10.76 -16.14
C GLN A 38 -14.74 11.89 -15.76
N GLY A 39 -13.43 11.66 -15.91
CA GLY A 39 -12.38 12.67 -15.67
C GLY A 39 -11.59 12.56 -14.36
N ARG A 40 -12.08 11.84 -13.33
CA ARG A 40 -11.27 11.57 -12.12
C ARG A 40 -10.28 10.43 -12.40
N PRO A 41 -8.99 10.55 -12.01
CA PRO A 41 -8.05 9.44 -12.10
C PRO A 41 -8.66 8.19 -11.48
N SER A 42 -8.68 7.11 -12.27
CA SER A 42 -9.36 5.85 -11.88
C SER A 42 -8.72 5.23 -10.63
N THR A 43 -7.42 5.47 -10.43
CA THR A 43 -6.60 4.76 -9.47
C THR A 43 -6.93 5.12 -8.02
N ARG A 44 -7.36 4.13 -7.24
CA ARG A 44 -7.47 4.28 -5.79
C ARG A 44 -6.07 4.33 -5.21
N TRP A 45 -5.93 5.02 -4.07
CA TRP A 45 -4.73 4.93 -3.25
C TRP A 45 -4.33 3.46 -2.97
N LEU A 46 -5.32 2.56 -2.79
CA LEU A 46 -5.07 1.14 -2.59
C LEU A 46 -4.47 0.48 -3.84
N ASP A 47 -4.96 0.82 -5.03
CA ASP A 47 -4.47 0.27 -6.31
C ASP A 47 -3.01 0.69 -6.55
N ASP A 48 -2.68 1.97 -6.30
CA ASP A 48 -1.31 2.48 -6.36
C ASP A 48 -0.39 1.76 -5.36
N THR A 49 -0.89 1.52 -4.15
CA THR A 49 -0.12 0.86 -3.10
C THR A 49 0.07 -0.63 -3.40
N GLU A 50 -0.93 -1.31 -3.96
CA GLU A 50 -0.79 -2.68 -4.44
C GLU A 50 0.17 -2.77 -5.63
N ASN A 51 0.20 -1.75 -6.51
CA ASN A 51 1.21 -1.66 -7.56
C ASN A 51 2.63 -1.50 -6.97
N ASP A 52 2.80 -0.69 -5.93
CA ASP A 52 4.09 -0.57 -5.23
C ASP A 52 4.56 -1.93 -4.68
N ILE A 53 3.65 -2.71 -4.09
CA ILE A 53 3.92 -4.06 -3.58
C ILE A 53 4.35 -4.99 -4.73
N LYS A 54 3.67 -4.92 -5.89
CA LYS A 54 4.01 -5.69 -7.10
C LYS A 54 5.41 -5.33 -7.61
N ILE A 55 5.73 -4.04 -7.71
CA ILE A 55 7.06 -3.54 -8.10
C ILE A 55 8.15 -4.06 -7.15
N LEU A 56 7.86 -4.07 -5.84
CA LEU A 56 8.77 -4.59 -4.81
C LEU A 56 8.79 -6.12 -4.71
N LYS A 57 7.97 -6.83 -5.50
CA LYS A 57 7.87 -8.30 -5.54
C LYS A 57 7.60 -8.94 -4.17
N ILE A 58 6.84 -8.26 -3.31
CA ILE A 58 6.51 -8.75 -1.98
C ILE A 58 5.34 -9.74 -2.09
N LYS A 59 5.63 -11.03 -1.96
CA LYS A 59 4.63 -12.10 -1.96
C LYS A 59 3.88 -12.15 -0.64
N ASN A 60 2.59 -12.51 -0.67
CA ASN A 60 1.73 -12.68 0.50
C ASN A 60 1.83 -11.50 1.49
N TRP A 61 1.83 -10.28 0.95
CA TRP A 61 2.12 -9.05 1.70
C TRP A 61 1.23 -8.89 2.93
N ARG A 62 -0.04 -9.34 2.88
CA ARG A 62 -0.97 -9.33 4.02
C ARG A 62 -0.44 -10.10 5.22
N ARG A 63 0.15 -11.28 5.01
CA ARG A 63 0.78 -12.08 6.07
C ARG A 63 2.03 -11.41 6.59
N VAL A 64 2.85 -10.85 5.69
CA VAL A 64 4.07 -10.13 6.04
C VAL A 64 3.76 -8.86 6.85
N ALA A 65 2.65 -8.18 6.54
CA ALA A 65 2.22 -6.95 7.18
C ALA A 65 1.79 -7.13 8.64
N LEU A 66 1.37 -8.34 9.04
CA LEU A 66 1.03 -8.65 10.43
C LEU A 66 2.24 -8.49 11.36
N ASP A 67 3.44 -8.86 10.88
CA ASP A 67 4.68 -8.66 11.62
C ASP A 67 5.29 -7.30 11.31
N CYS A 68 5.35 -6.41 12.30
CA CYS A 68 5.79 -5.02 12.12
C CYS A 68 7.23 -4.91 11.63
N LEU A 69 8.13 -5.75 12.16
CA LEU A 69 9.55 -5.73 11.83
C LEU A 69 9.80 -6.27 10.41
N SER A 70 9.17 -7.38 10.06
CA SER A 70 9.22 -7.98 8.72
C SER A 70 8.65 -7.02 7.69
N TRP A 71 7.54 -6.35 7.99
CA TRP A 71 6.97 -5.33 7.11
C TRP A 71 7.91 -4.15 6.90
N LYS A 72 8.47 -3.60 7.98
CA LYS A 72 9.44 -2.50 7.91
C LYS A 72 10.64 -2.88 7.04
N LYS A 73 11.25 -4.04 7.30
CA LYS A 73 12.44 -4.52 6.60
C LYS A 73 12.16 -4.84 5.12
N ARG A 74 11.08 -5.55 4.81
CA ARG A 74 10.80 -6.08 3.46
C ARG A 74 10.06 -5.09 2.56
N ALA A 75 9.29 -4.17 3.12
CA ALA A 75 8.50 -3.21 2.35
C ALA A 75 9.06 -1.78 2.48
N VAL A 76 9.07 -1.24 3.69
CA VAL A 76 9.32 0.18 3.92
C VAL A 76 10.78 0.55 3.61
N ASP A 77 11.73 -0.21 4.12
CA ASP A 77 13.15 0.09 3.93
C ASP A 77 13.62 -0.21 2.50
N VAL A 78 13.13 -1.31 1.90
CA VAL A 78 13.34 -1.58 0.47
C VAL A 78 12.76 -0.46 -0.41
N ALA A 79 11.59 0.08 -0.07
CA ALA A 79 11.01 1.19 -0.81
C ALA A 79 11.83 2.48 -0.72
N LYS A 80 12.51 2.73 0.40
CA LYS A 80 13.40 3.89 0.55
C LYS A 80 14.65 3.74 -0.32
N THR A 81 15.23 2.53 -0.38
CA THR A 81 16.47 2.27 -1.12
C THR A 81 16.26 2.06 -2.62
N CYS A 82 15.11 1.52 -3.02
CA CYS A 82 14.84 1.15 -4.41
C CYS A 82 14.50 2.39 -5.26
N ASN A 83 15.50 2.98 -5.92
CA ASN A 83 15.38 4.13 -6.81
C ASN A 83 14.83 3.81 -8.22
N ARG A 84 14.45 2.55 -8.50
CA ARG A 84 14.49 2.01 -9.86
C ARG A 84 13.46 2.56 -10.86
N LEU A 85 12.46 3.36 -10.49
CA LEU A 85 11.43 3.81 -11.44
C LEU A 85 10.98 5.26 -11.17
N LEU A 86 11.86 6.23 -11.41
CA LEU A 86 11.48 7.64 -11.61
C LEU A 86 11.46 8.03 -13.10
N ARG A 87 11.44 7.07 -14.03
CA ARG A 87 11.33 7.36 -15.46
C ARG A 87 10.44 6.33 -16.15
N SER A 88 9.19 6.69 -16.32
CA SER A 88 8.29 6.23 -17.37
C SER A 88 7.48 7.44 -17.79
#